data_AF-X0YMF7-F1
#
_entry.id   AF-X0YMF7-F1
#
_cell.length_a   1.000
_cell.length_b   1.000
_cell.length_c   1.000
_cell.angle_alpha   90.00
_cell.angle_beta   90.00
_cell.angle_gamma   90.00
#
_symmetry.space_group_name_H-M   'P 1'
#
loop_
_entity.id
_entity.type
_entity.pdbx_description
1 polymer ?
#
loop_
_entity_poly.entity_id
_entity_poly.type
_entity_poly.pdbx_seq_one_letter_code
_entity_poly.pdbx_strand_id
1 'polypeptide(L)' 'MNSLLLTVLAMAGYVLAYRFYGRFLGRKLFRLQADFLMPSHEFKDGVDYVPTKRHIIFGHHFTTIAGLGPI' A
#
# COMPACT_ATOMS: atom_id res chain seq x y z
N MET A 1 9.64 17.83 -28.04
CA MET A 1 10.06 17.20 -26.77
C MET A 1 9.88 15.70 -26.91
N ASN A 2 10.91 14.89 -26.63
CA ASN A 2 10.82 13.43 -26.76
C ASN A 2 9.91 12.87 -25.66
N SER A 3 8.90 12.08 -26.03
CA SER A 3 7.96 11.46 -25.09
C SER A 3 8.67 10.53 -24.11
N LEU A 4 9.73 9.84 -24.54
CA LEU A 4 10.53 8.98 -23.68
C LEU A 4 11.15 9.75 -22.50
N LEU A 5 11.63 10.97 -22.75
CA LEU A 5 12.23 11.81 -21.71
C LEU A 5 11.18 12.22 -20.66
N LEU A 6 9.97 12.58 -21.11
CA LEU A 6 8.86 12.92 -20.22
C LEU A 6 8.44 11.72 -19.35
N THR A 7 8.36 10.52 -19.93
CA THR A 7 8.03 9.29 -19.19
C THR A 7 9.07 9.00 -18.11
N VAL A 8 10.36 9.09 -18.44
CA VAL A 8 11.44 8.84 -17.48
C VAL A 8 11.39 9.85 -16.33
N LEU A 9 11.17 11.14 -16.63
CA LEU A 9 11.04 12.17 -15.60
C LEU A 9 9.82 11.95 -14.71
N ALA A 10 8.68 11.57 -15.29
CA ALA A 10 7.47 11.25 -14.53
C ALA A 10 7.69 10.04 -13.60
N MET A 11 8.28 8.96 -14.11
CA MET A 11 8.62 7.78 -13.29
C MET A 11 9.56 8.13 -12.14
N ALA A 12 10.62 8.91 -12.42
CA ALA A 12 11.52 9.38 -11.38
C ALA A 12 10.78 10.22 -10.34
N GLY A 13 9.89 11.12 -10.77
CA GLY A 13 9.02 11.91 -9.89
C GLY A 13 8.15 11.04 -8.98
N TYR A 14 7.49 10.01 -9.52
CA TYR A 14 6.68 9.07 -8.74
C TYR A 14 7.51 8.29 -7.72
N VAL A 15 8.71 7.84 -8.08
CA VAL A 15 9.61 7.15 -7.14
C VAL A 15 10.03 8.08 -6.01
N LEU A 16 10.38 9.33 -6.31
CA LEU A 16 10.75 10.33 -5.30
C LEU A 16 9.55 10.65 -4.40
N ALA A 17 8.37 10.89 -4.97
CA ALA A 17 7.14 11.12 -4.23
C ALA A 17 6.83 9.96 -3.29
N TYR A 18 6.86 8.72 -3.77
CA TYR A 18 6.67 7.53 -2.94
C TYR A 18 7.68 7.47 -1.78
N ARG A 19 8.96 7.75 -2.06
CA ARG A 19 10.04 7.62 -1.08
C ARG A 19 10.04 8.70 0.00
N PHE A 20 9.70 9.94 -0.35
CA PHE A 20 9.72 11.07 0.58
C PHE A 20 8.34 11.32 1.20
N TYR A 21 7.31 11.47 0.38
CA TYR A 21 5.96 11.74 0.85
C TYR A 21 5.35 10.53 1.54
N GLY A 22 5.48 9.34 0.96
CA GLY A 22 5.01 8.10 1.60
C GLY A 22 5.66 7.85 2.96
N ARG A 23 6.96 8.14 3.09
CA ARG A 23 7.68 8.02 4.37
C ARG A 23 7.27 9.09 5.38
N PHE A 24 6.99 10.31 4.92
CA PHE A 24 6.45 11.38 5.77
C PHE A 24 5.07 11.01 6.32
N LEU A 25 4.14 10.57 5.47
CA LEU A 25 2.83 10.07 5.86
C LEU A 25 2.95 8.92 6.86
N GLY A 26 3.74 7.90 6.51
CA GLY A 26 3.90 6.71 7.33
C GLY A 26 4.44 7.02 8.72
N ARG A 27 5.38 7.95 8.85
CA ARG A 27 6.00 8.29 10.14
C ARG A 27 5.23 9.32 10.95
N LYS A 28 4.79 10.41 10.32
CA LYS A 28 4.25 11.58 11.03
C LYS A 28 2.75 11.51 11.23
N LEU A 29 2.01 11.02 10.24
CA LEU A 29 0.55 10.94 10.29
C LEU A 29 0.09 9.58 10.83
N PHE A 30 0.50 8.49 10.19
CA PHE A 30 -0.01 7.15 10.51
C PHE A 30 0.80 6.42 11.59
N ARG A 31 2.01 6.89 11.90
CA ARG A 31 2.91 6.28 12.90
C ARG A 31 3.06 4.76 12.72
N LEU A 32 3.21 4.32 11.47
CA LEU A 32 3.32 2.92 11.09
C LEU A 32 4.50 2.27 11.83
N GLN A 33 4.24 1.14 12.47
CA GLN A 33 5.19 0.39 13.27
C GLN A 33 5.14 -1.08 12.83
N ALA A 34 6.29 -1.63 12.46
CA ALA A 34 6.39 -3.00 11.95
C ALA A 34 6.34 -4.05 13.07
N ASP A 35 6.64 -3.62 14.31
CA ASP A 35 6.84 -4.52 15.44
C ASP A 35 5.53 -4.82 16.20
N PHE A 36 4.40 -4.22 15.79
CA PHE A 36 3.10 -4.56 16.35
C PHE A 36 2.61 -5.91 15.85
N LEU A 37 2.23 -6.76 16.80
CA LEU A 37 1.47 -7.95 16.49
C LEU A 37 0.13 -7.53 15.88
N MET A 38 -0.23 -8.10 14.74
CA MET A 38 -1.51 -7.79 14.11
C MET A 38 -2.66 -8.39 14.95
N PRO A 39 -3.79 -7.67 15.12
CA PRO A 39 -4.94 -8.18 15.87
C PRO A 39 -5.43 -9.56 15.41
N SER A 40 -5.33 -9.84 14.11
CA SER A 40 -5.68 -11.16 13.54
C SER A 40 -4.84 -12.31 14.12
N HIS A 41 -3.61 -12.03 14.55
CA HIS A 41 -2.72 -12.97 15.21
C HIS A 41 -2.87 -12.94 16.74
N GLU A 42 -3.05 -11.76 17.34
CA GLU A 42 -3.16 -11.59 18.80
C GLU A 42 -4.48 -12.12 19.37
N PHE A 43 -5.61 -11.79 18.74
CA PHE A 43 -6.95 -12.16 19.19
C PHE A 43 -7.54 -13.33 18.39
N LYS A 44 -6.69 -14.18 17.83
CA LYS A 44 -7.09 -15.25 16.90
C LYS A 44 -8.16 -16.16 17.51
N ASP A 45 -9.38 -16.06 16.99
CA ASP A 45 -10.57 -16.79 17.46
C ASP A 45 -11.18 -17.73 16.40
N GLY A 46 -10.78 -17.58 15.13
CA GLY A 46 -11.33 -18.34 14.02
C GLY A 46 -12.65 -17.81 13.45
N VAL A 47 -13.17 -16.69 13.96
CA VAL A 47 -14.42 -16.04 13.54
C VAL A 47 -14.15 -14.59 13.13
N ASP A 48 -13.83 -13.72 14.09
CA ASP A 48 -13.59 -12.29 13.83
C ASP A 48 -12.11 -12.00 13.50
N TYR A 49 -11.19 -12.78 14.05
CA TYR A 49 -9.75 -12.63 13.91
C TYR A 49 -9.11 -13.87 13.27
N VAL A 50 -8.96 -13.82 11.95
CA VAL A 50 -8.38 -14.92 11.17
C VAL A 50 -7.13 -14.46 10.42
N PRO A 51 -5.93 -14.98 10.77
CA PRO A 51 -4.71 -14.71 10.04
C PRO A 51 -4.84 -15.12 8.57
N THR A 52 -4.83 -14.13 7.68
CA THR A 52 -4.99 -14.34 6.24
C THR A 52 -3.68 -14.10 5.52
N LYS A 53 -3.41 -14.90 4.48
CA LYS A 53 -2.20 -14.74 3.66
C LYS A 53 -2.21 -13.37 2.97
N ARG A 54 -1.06 -12.68 2.99
CA ARG A 54 -0.90 -11.30 2.48
C ARG A 54 -1.38 -11.12 1.04
N HIS A 55 -1.15 -12.10 0.16
CA HIS A 55 -1.56 -12.03 -1.25
C HIS A 55 -3.09 -12.06 -1.45
N ILE A 56 -3.84 -12.67 -0.53
CA ILE A 56 -5.32 -12.68 -0.57
C ILE A 56 -5.84 -11.29 -0.22
N ILE A 57 -5.32 -10.70 0.85
CA ILE A 57 -5.66 -9.33 1.28
C ILE A 57 -5.28 -8.31 0.18
N PHE A 58 -4.09 -8.48 -0.42
CA PHE A 58 -3.68 -7.68 -1.55
C PHE A 58 -4.66 -7.81 -2.73
N GLY A 59 -5.08 -9.02 -3.07
CA GLY A 59 -6.08 -9.27 -4.11
C GLY A 59 -7.38 -8.50 -3.86
N HIS A 60 -7.93 -8.59 -2.64
CA HIS A 60 -9.13 -7.83 -2.28
C HIS A 60 -8.94 -6.32 -2.45
N HIS A 61 -7.88 -5.74 -1.87
CA HIS A 61 -7.62 -4.30 -2.01
C HIS A 61 -7.40 -3.88 -3.47
N PHE A 62 -6.64 -4.68 -4.22
CA PHE A 62 -6.39 -4.42 -5.64
C PHE A 62 -7.71 -4.45 -6.43
N THR A 63 -8.57 -5.44 -6.21
CA THR A 63 -9.87 -5.51 -6.88
C THR A 63 -10.78 -4.34 -6.51
N THR A 64 -10.73 -3.80 -5.28
CA THR A 64 -11.49 -2.59 -4.92
C THR A 64 -10.96 -1.34 -5.66
N ILE A 65 -9.65 -1.21 -5.81
CA ILE A 65 -9.03 -0.07 -6.51
C ILE A 65 -9.26 -0.19 -8.02
N ALA A 66 -8.98 -1.36 -8.60
CA ALA A 66 -9.07 -1.62 -10.03
C ALA A 66 -10.51 -1.85 -10.52
N GLY A 67 -11.40 -2.29 -9.63
CA GLY A 67 -12.82 -2.56 -9.92
C GLY A 67 -13.62 -1.31 -10.24
N LEU A 68 -13.10 -0.12 -9.96
CA LEU A 68 -13.67 1.15 -10.42
C LEU A 68 -13.54 1.35 -11.96
N GLY A 69 -12.85 0.45 -12.67
CA GLY A 69 -12.73 0.51 -14.13
C GLY A 69 -11.93 1.72 -14.62
N PRO A 70 -11.74 1.88 -15.95
CA PRO A 70 -11.06 3.04 -16.49
C PRO A 70 -11.95 4.28 -16.30
N ILE A 71 -11.56 5.15 -15.37
CA ILE A 71 -12.01 6.54 -15.30
C ILE A 71 -11.00 7.39 -16.08
#